data_AF-A0A382QDY3-F1
#
_entry.id   AF-A0A382QDY3-F1
#
_cell.length_a   1.000
_cell.length_b   1.000
_cell.length_c   1.000
_cell.angle_alpha   90.00
_cell.angle_beta   90.00
_cell.angle_gamma   90.00
#
_symmetry.space_group_name_H-M   'P 1'
#
loop_
_entity.id
_entity.type
_entity.pdbx_description
1 polymer ?
#
loop_
_entity_poly.entity_id
_entity_poly.type
_entity_poly.pdbx_seq_one_letter_code
_entity_poly.pdbx_strand_id
1 'polypeptide(L)'
;MFNYGNFKSFSIKVFLGLFFLILSLFLFASFISHNSSDPGFGIAINSNTILNWGGLPGAYISSFAFVFLSYSAYLFPTFFFITSLKFIFGFKNKFILLKITSLIIGIFILNLSLTMIEIDNSIVGSFAVNFLYEFFYEYLKINLVFWFFIIIISLLSISLINLSIGLKLNRYAGFILYLL
;
A
#
# COMPACT_ATOMS: atom_id res chain seq x y z
N MET A 1 15.35 24.17 -2.51
CA MET A 1 14.76 25.41 -1.97
C MET A 1 13.37 25.10 -1.44
N PHE A 2 13.16 25.28 -0.14
CA PHE A 2 11.89 25.04 0.54
C PHE A 2 10.80 25.97 0.00
N ASN A 3 9.82 25.44 -0.73
CA ASN A 3 8.77 26.23 -1.39
C ASN A 3 7.53 26.29 -0.51
N TYR A 4 7.63 27.05 0.58
CA TYR A 4 6.48 27.28 1.44
C TYR A 4 5.56 28.39 0.96
N GLY A 5 6.05 29.36 0.18
CA GLY A 5 5.24 30.50 -0.25
C GLY A 5 5.14 31.52 0.89
N ASN A 6 3.98 31.61 1.55
CA ASN A 6 3.75 32.49 2.70
C ASN A 6 3.75 31.72 4.04
N PHE A 7 3.73 32.44 5.16
CA PHE A 7 3.72 31.84 6.50
C PHE A 7 2.49 30.95 6.75
N LYS A 8 1.31 31.34 6.26
CA LYS A 8 0.09 30.52 6.38
C LYS A 8 0.23 29.16 5.69
N SER A 9 0.78 29.13 4.47
CA SER A 9 0.99 27.89 3.72
C SER A 9 2.16 27.07 4.28
N PHE A 10 3.14 27.70 4.93
CA PHE A 10 4.10 26.99 5.78
C PHE A 10 3.39 26.25 6.91
N SER A 11 2.64 26.96 7.76
CA SER A 11 1.97 26.38 8.93
C SER A 11 1.01 25.25 8.56
N ILE A 12 0.21 25.41 7.49
CA ILE A 12 -0.73 24.37 7.01
C ILE A 12 0.02 23.12 6.56
N LYS A 13 1.10 23.27 5.79
CA LYS A 13 1.89 22.12 5.30
C LYS A 13 2.56 21.39 6.46
N VAL A 14 3.15 22.11 7.41
CA VAL A 14 3.79 21.49 8.57
C VAL A 14 2.77 20.73 9.41
N PHE A 15 1.59 21.33 9.68
CA PHE A 15 0.52 20.66 10.42
C PHE A 15 0.04 19.38 9.73
N LEU A 16 -0.29 19.44 8.44
CA LEU A 16 -0.68 18.27 7.64
C LEU A 16 0.42 17.19 7.61
N GLY A 17 1.67 17.64 7.50
CA GLY A 17 2.83 16.76 7.55
C GLY A 17 2.93 16.02 8.88
N LEU A 18 2.87 16.73 10.00
CA LEU A 18 2.91 16.11 11.34
C LEU A 18 1.73 15.15 11.55
N PHE A 19 0.53 15.53 11.12
CA PHE A 19 -0.64 14.66 11.18
C PHE A 19 -0.42 13.33 10.42
N PHE A 20 0.03 13.39 9.17
CA PHE A 20 0.32 12.17 8.40
C PHE A 20 1.51 11.38 8.93
N LEU A 21 2.49 12.05 9.56
CA LEU A 21 3.60 11.37 10.22
C LEU A 21 3.11 10.54 11.42
N ILE A 22 2.29 11.13 12.29
CA ILE A 22 1.70 10.43 13.44
C ILE A 22 0.82 9.27 12.96
N LEU A 23 -0.04 9.51 11.96
CA LEU A 23 -0.87 8.47 11.37
C LEU A 23 -0.05 7.31 10.81
N SER A 24 1.02 7.61 10.06
CA SER A 24 1.91 6.61 9.50
C SER A 24 2.60 5.78 10.58
N LEU A 25 3.15 6.42 11.61
CA LEU A 25 3.81 5.74 12.72
C LEU A 25 2.84 4.87 13.51
N PHE A 26 1.62 5.36 13.76
CA PHE A 26 0.56 4.59 14.40
C PHE A 26 0.21 3.33 13.58
N LEU A 27 0.04 3.47 12.26
CA LEU A 27 -0.23 2.34 11.38
C LEU A 27 0.94 1.35 11.32
N PHE A 28 2.18 1.81 11.24
CA PHE A 28 3.35 0.93 11.31
C PHE A 28 3.41 0.17 12.63
N ALA A 29 3.27 0.87 13.76
CA ALA A 29 3.24 0.23 15.07
C ALA A 29 2.13 -0.82 15.14
N SER A 30 0.93 -0.49 14.65
CA SER A 30 -0.22 -1.40 14.64
C SER A 30 0.01 -2.62 13.75
N PHE A 31 0.62 -2.45 12.57
CA PHE A 31 0.85 -3.54 11.61
C PHE A 31 1.99 -4.46 12.06
N ILE A 32 3.09 -3.89 12.57
CA ILE A 32 4.25 -4.65 13.04
C ILE A 32 3.90 -5.48 14.29
N SER A 33 3.08 -4.93 15.18
CA SER A 33 2.65 -5.60 16.42
C SER A 33 1.32 -6.35 16.28
N HIS A 34 0.87 -6.62 15.05
CA HIS A 34 -0.36 -7.37 14.83
C HIS A 34 -0.26 -8.76 15.45
N ASN A 35 -1.31 -9.16 16.17
CA ASN A 35 -1.40 -10.45 16.82
C ASN A 35 -2.77 -11.06 16.55
N SER A 36 -2.80 -12.35 16.17
CA SER A 36 -4.04 -13.09 15.93
C SER A 36 -4.87 -13.33 17.20
N SER A 37 -4.28 -13.12 18.38
CA SER A 37 -4.96 -13.21 19.68
C SER A 37 -5.71 -11.93 20.06
N ASP A 38 -5.46 -10.83 19.34
CA ASP A 38 -6.18 -9.57 19.56
C ASP A 38 -7.55 -9.57 18.86
N PRO A 39 -8.54 -8.84 19.37
CA PRO A 39 -9.83 -8.69 18.70
C PRO A 39 -9.68 -8.02 17.34
N GLY A 40 -10.45 -8.49 16.35
CA GLY A 40 -10.27 -8.07 14.98
C GLY A 40 -11.42 -8.46 14.05
N PHE A 41 -11.21 -8.27 12.75
CA PHE A 41 -12.20 -8.62 11.73
C PHE A 41 -12.44 -10.14 11.72
N GLY A 42 -13.67 -10.56 12.01
CA GLY A 42 -14.05 -11.98 12.12
C GLY A 42 -13.53 -12.69 13.38
N ILE A 43 -12.90 -11.96 14.30
CA ILE A 43 -12.27 -12.52 15.50
C ILE A 43 -12.85 -11.80 16.73
N ALA A 44 -13.79 -12.46 17.41
CA ALA A 44 -14.34 -12.02 18.68
C ALA A 44 -13.64 -12.75 19.83
N ILE A 45 -12.45 -12.26 20.21
CA ILE A 45 -11.72 -12.77 21.38
C ILE A 45 -11.95 -11.81 22.54
N ASN A 46 -12.39 -12.34 23.68
CA ASN A 46 -12.47 -11.61 24.92
C ASN A 46 -11.14 -11.76 25.67
N SER A 47 -10.08 -11.10 25.17
CA SER A 47 -8.79 -11.06 25.83
C SER A 47 -8.74 -9.84 26.74
N ASN A 48 -8.35 -10.05 28.01
CA ASN A 48 -8.14 -8.95 28.96
C ASN A 48 -6.94 -8.07 28.61
N THR A 49 -6.10 -8.52 27.67
CA THR A 49 -4.84 -7.86 27.29
C THR A 49 -4.75 -7.76 25.78
N ILE A 50 -4.55 -6.53 25.28
CA ILE A 50 -4.33 -6.24 23.87
C ILE A 50 -2.84 -6.11 23.64
N LEU A 51 -2.29 -6.91 22.74
CA LEU A 51 -0.85 -6.97 22.46
C LEU A 51 -0.43 -5.94 21.40
N ASN A 52 -1.35 -5.52 20.54
CA ASN A 52 -1.12 -4.49 19.54
C ASN A 52 -0.66 -3.17 20.18
N TRP A 53 0.44 -2.61 19.69
CA TRP A 53 0.99 -1.33 20.15
C TRP A 53 0.09 -0.13 19.86
N GLY A 54 -0.80 -0.24 18.87
CA GLY A 54 -1.86 0.73 18.60
C GLY A 54 -3.09 0.56 19.50
N GLY A 55 -3.04 -0.34 20.48
CA GLY A 55 -4.16 -0.68 21.36
C GLY A 55 -5.32 -1.32 20.58
N LEU A 56 -6.52 -1.23 21.14
CA LEU A 56 -7.74 -1.78 20.51
C LEU A 56 -7.96 -1.25 19.09
N PRO A 57 -7.84 0.06 18.80
CA PRO A 57 -7.99 0.55 17.43
C PRO A 57 -6.96 -0.03 16.47
N GLY A 58 -5.69 -0.13 16.91
CA GLY A 58 -4.61 -0.70 16.11
C GLY A 58 -4.83 -2.19 15.79
N ALA A 59 -5.36 -2.96 16.76
CA ALA A 59 -5.73 -4.36 16.57
C ALA A 59 -6.79 -4.53 15.47
N TYR A 60 -7.89 -3.77 15.53
CA TYR A 60 -8.93 -3.82 14.49
C TYR A 60 -8.43 -3.34 13.13
N ILE A 61 -7.67 -2.23 13.09
CA ILE A 61 -7.15 -1.67 11.84
C ILE A 61 -6.16 -2.63 11.17
N SER A 62 -5.23 -3.21 11.93
CA SER A 62 -4.26 -4.17 11.41
C SER A 62 -4.92 -5.47 10.96
N SER A 63 -5.87 -6.00 11.74
CA SER A 63 -6.65 -7.18 11.38
C SER A 63 -7.42 -6.96 10.08
N PHE A 64 -8.16 -5.86 9.97
CA PHE A 64 -8.87 -5.52 8.74
C PHE A 64 -7.90 -5.37 7.55
N ALA A 65 -6.79 -4.66 7.72
CA ALA A 65 -5.84 -4.43 6.65
C ALA A 65 -5.20 -5.74 6.15
N PHE A 66 -4.78 -6.63 7.04
CA PHE A 66 -4.16 -7.90 6.64
C PHE A 66 -5.14 -8.90 6.06
N VAL A 67 -6.37 -8.97 6.57
CA VAL A 67 -7.40 -9.84 5.98
C VAL A 67 -7.72 -9.39 4.54
N PHE A 68 -7.88 -8.09 4.32
CA PHE A 68 -8.27 -7.59 2.99
C PHE A 68 -7.11 -7.51 2.00
N LEU A 69 -5.90 -7.18 2.46
CA LEU A 69 -4.79 -6.78 1.58
C LEU A 69 -3.49 -7.56 1.85
N SER A 70 -3.45 -8.47 2.83
CA SER A 70 -2.21 -9.12 3.26
C SER A 70 -1.07 -8.10 3.49
N TYR A 71 0.18 -8.51 3.28
CA TYR A 71 1.37 -7.68 3.45
C TYR A 71 1.43 -6.45 2.56
N SER A 72 0.66 -6.40 1.46
CA SER A 72 0.55 -5.19 0.65
C SER A 72 -0.05 -4.00 1.41
N ALA A 73 -0.73 -4.24 2.54
CA ALA A 73 -1.24 -3.21 3.44
C ALA A 73 -0.15 -2.21 3.89
N TYR A 74 1.11 -2.65 4.03
CA TYR A 74 2.24 -1.80 4.40
C TYR A 74 2.53 -0.66 3.40
N LEU A 75 1.96 -0.72 2.19
CA LEU A 75 2.05 0.35 1.20
C LEU A 75 1.29 1.62 1.64
N PHE A 76 0.27 1.50 2.51
CA PHE A 76 -0.41 2.67 3.09
C PHE A 76 0.45 3.47 4.08
N PRO A 77 0.98 2.88 5.18
CA PRO A 77 1.82 3.63 6.10
C PRO A 77 3.09 4.18 5.44
N THR A 78 3.69 3.46 4.49
CA THR A 78 4.84 3.96 3.70
C THR A 78 4.46 5.18 2.84
N PHE A 79 3.30 5.16 2.18
CA PHE A 79 2.81 6.33 1.45
C PHE A 79 2.58 7.53 2.36
N PHE A 80 1.93 7.36 3.50
CA PHE A 80 1.72 8.43 4.48
C PHE A 80 3.03 8.98 5.04
N PHE A 81 4.01 8.10 5.30
CA PHE A 81 5.34 8.51 5.74
C PHE A 81 6.05 9.38 4.70
N ILE A 82 6.07 8.96 3.44
CA ILE A 82 6.80 9.70 2.40
C ILE A 82 6.09 11.02 2.10
N THR A 83 4.76 11.04 2.11
CA THR A 83 3.97 12.26 1.90
C THR A 83 4.09 13.24 3.08
N SER A 84 4.17 12.75 4.32
CA SER A 84 4.39 13.59 5.50
C SER A 84 5.72 14.33 5.44
N LEU A 85 6.81 13.63 5.13
CA LEU A 85 8.14 14.23 4.94
C LEU A 85 8.11 15.28 3.83
N LYS A 86 7.39 15.03 2.73
CA LYS A 86 7.25 16.03 1.66
C LYS A 86 6.56 17.31 2.12
N PHE A 87 5.56 17.22 2.99
CA PHE A 87 4.89 18.38 3.54
C PHE A 87 5.75 19.13 4.57
N ILE A 88 6.39 18.39 5.49
CA ILE A 88 7.30 18.94 6.52
C ILE A 88 8.51 19.62 5.90
N PHE A 89 9.01 19.12 4.77
CA PHE A 89 10.13 19.68 4.01
C PHE A 89 9.69 20.53 2.80
N GLY A 90 8.41 20.90 2.70
CA GLY A 90 7.96 21.89 1.72
C GLY A 90 8.21 21.51 0.26
N PHE A 91 8.38 20.21 -0.03
CA PHE A 91 8.50 19.71 -1.39
C PHE A 91 7.17 19.87 -2.11
N LYS A 92 7.22 20.22 -3.40
CA LYS A 92 6.01 20.35 -4.22
C LYS A 92 5.36 18.98 -4.38
N ASN A 93 4.24 18.76 -3.70
CA ASN A 93 3.48 17.52 -3.80
C ASN A 93 2.24 17.73 -4.69
N LYS A 94 2.45 17.83 -6.01
CA LYS A 94 1.36 17.97 -6.99
C LYS A 94 0.59 16.65 -7.15
N PHE A 95 -0.68 16.76 -7.55
CA PHE A 95 -1.57 15.64 -7.90
C PHE A 95 -1.73 14.60 -6.78
N ILE A 96 -1.99 15.03 -5.55
CA ILE A 96 -2.14 14.13 -4.40
C ILE A 96 -3.27 13.12 -4.59
N LEU A 97 -4.41 13.55 -5.17
CA LEU A 97 -5.54 12.66 -5.46
C LEU A 97 -5.13 11.55 -6.43
N LEU A 98 -4.45 11.90 -7.53
CA LEU A 98 -3.96 10.92 -8.51
C LEU A 98 -3.03 9.89 -7.86
N LYS A 99 -2.17 10.33 -6.92
CA LYS A 99 -1.26 9.45 -6.20
C LYS A 99 -1.99 8.50 -5.24
N ILE A 100 -3.02 8.98 -4.56
CA ILE A 100 -3.86 8.13 -3.70
C ILE A 100 -4.60 7.10 -4.55
N THR A 101 -5.20 7.53 -5.67
CA THR A 101 -5.90 6.59 -6.57
C THR A 101 -4.93 5.58 -7.18
N SER A 102 -3.72 6.00 -7.56
CA SER A 102 -2.73 5.07 -8.12
C SER A 102 -2.20 4.09 -7.07
N LEU A 103 -2.08 4.51 -5.80
CA LEU A 103 -1.73 3.60 -4.70
C LEU A 103 -2.80 2.51 -4.55
N ILE A 104 -4.08 2.91 -4.46
CA ILE A 104 -5.20 1.98 -4.25
C ILE A 104 -5.30 0.98 -5.41
N ILE A 105 -5.25 1.46 -6.65
CA ILE A 105 -5.29 0.60 -7.85
C ILE A 105 -4.04 -0.28 -7.91
N GLY A 106 -2.85 0.27 -7.60
CA GLY A 106 -1.61 -0.49 -7.57
C GLY A 106 -1.63 -1.63 -6.56
N ILE A 107 -2.11 -1.37 -5.33
CA ILE A 107 -2.29 -2.39 -4.29
C ILE A 107 -3.30 -3.46 -4.74
N PHE A 108 -4.43 -3.06 -5.33
CA PHE A 108 -5.43 -4.01 -5.82
C PHE A 108 -4.84 -4.99 -6.86
N ILE A 109 -4.12 -4.45 -7.85
CA ILE A 109 -3.48 -5.26 -8.91
C ILE A 109 -2.36 -6.12 -8.34
N LEU A 110 -1.59 -5.60 -7.38
CA LEU A 110 -0.54 -6.35 -6.69
C LEU A 110 -1.14 -7.57 -5.96
N ASN A 111 -2.23 -7.39 -5.21
CA ASN A 111 -2.93 -8.49 -4.55
C ASN A 111 -3.43 -9.54 -5.54
N LEU A 112 -3.98 -9.14 -6.68
CA LEU A 112 -4.37 -10.06 -7.75
C LEU A 112 -3.16 -10.85 -8.26
N SER A 113 -2.02 -10.19 -8.50
CA SER A 113 -0.81 -10.86 -8.99
C SER A 113 -0.22 -11.86 -7.98
N LEU A 114 -0.22 -11.53 -6.69
CA LEU A 114 0.34 -12.38 -5.63
C LEU A 114 -0.56 -13.57 -5.33
N THR A 115 -1.89 -13.37 -5.36
CA THR A 115 -2.86 -14.46 -5.19
C THR A 115 -2.86 -15.45 -6.35
N MET A 116 -2.68 -14.98 -7.59
CA MET A 116 -2.52 -15.87 -8.75
C MET A 116 -1.32 -16.83 -8.61
N ILE A 117 -0.26 -16.43 -7.92
CA ILE A 117 0.95 -17.25 -7.69
C ILE A 117 0.93 -17.92 -6.29
N GLU A 118 -0.21 -17.88 -5.59
CA GLU A 118 -0.38 -18.49 -4.26
C GLU A 118 0.60 -17.93 -3.18
N ILE A 119 1.14 -16.73 -3.38
CA ILE A 119 2.03 -16.07 -2.41
C ILE A 119 1.23 -15.42 -1.28
N ASP A 120 0.07 -14.86 -1.61
CA ASP A 120 -0.83 -14.20 -0.67
C ASP A 120 -2.25 -14.76 -0.84
N ASN A 121 -3.06 -14.71 0.23
CA ASN A 121 -4.47 -15.14 0.24
C ASN A 121 -5.40 -14.02 0.73
N SER A 122 -5.20 -12.80 0.24
CA SER A 122 -6.03 -11.66 0.64
C SER A 122 -7.45 -11.76 0.08
N ILE A 123 -8.45 -11.22 0.79
CA ILE A 123 -9.84 -11.19 0.31
C ILE A 123 -9.94 -10.43 -1.02
N VAL A 124 -9.24 -9.30 -1.14
CA VAL A 124 -9.27 -8.49 -2.36
C VAL A 124 -8.66 -9.24 -3.53
N GLY A 125 -7.52 -9.90 -3.33
CA GLY A 125 -6.88 -10.67 -4.40
C GLY A 125 -7.71 -11.90 -4.79
N SER A 126 -8.21 -12.67 -3.83
CA SER A 126 -9.06 -13.84 -4.11
C SER A 126 -10.36 -13.47 -4.83
N PHE A 127 -11.03 -12.38 -4.43
CA PHE A 127 -12.17 -11.84 -5.17
C PHE A 127 -11.80 -11.51 -6.61
N ALA A 128 -10.68 -10.80 -6.81
CA ALA A 128 -10.26 -10.37 -8.14
C ALA A 128 -9.83 -11.55 -9.03
N VAL A 129 -9.20 -12.58 -8.45
CA VAL A 129 -8.84 -13.84 -9.11
C VAL A 129 -10.09 -14.60 -9.55
N ASN A 130 -11.06 -14.78 -8.66
CA ASN A 130 -12.31 -15.47 -8.97
C ASN A 130 -13.07 -14.75 -10.10
N PHE A 131 -13.18 -13.43 -10.00
CA PHE A 131 -13.79 -12.61 -11.04
C PHE A 131 -13.07 -12.78 -12.38
N LEU A 132 -11.73 -12.79 -12.38
CA LEU A 132 -10.95 -12.92 -13.61
C LEU A 132 -11.10 -14.31 -14.23
N TYR A 133 -11.04 -15.38 -13.43
CA TYR A 133 -11.21 -16.75 -13.92
C TYR A 133 -12.60 -17.00 -14.52
N GLU A 134 -13.65 -16.34 -14.01
CA GLU A 134 -15.00 -16.44 -14.59
C GLU A 134 -15.04 -16.08 -16.09
N PHE A 135 -14.20 -15.12 -16.52
CA PHE A 135 -14.15 -14.66 -17.91
C PHE A 135 -12.99 -15.26 -18.74
N PHE A 136 -11.86 -15.59 -18.11
CA PHE A 136 -10.61 -15.88 -18.83
C PHE A 136 -9.99 -17.25 -18.53
N TYR A 137 -10.73 -18.17 -17.89
CA TYR A 137 -10.21 -19.48 -17.49
C TYR A 137 -9.49 -20.26 -18.60
N GLU A 138 -10.12 -20.38 -19.78
CA GLU A 138 -9.54 -21.15 -20.89
C GLU A 138 -8.21 -20.56 -21.39
N TYR A 139 -8.06 -19.23 -21.37
CA TYR A 139 -6.82 -18.56 -21.77
C TYR A 139 -5.73 -18.70 -20.71
N LEU A 140 -6.08 -18.53 -19.43
CA LEU A 140 -5.14 -18.60 -18.32
C LEU A 140 -4.68 -20.02 -18.01
N LYS A 141 -5.37 -21.05 -18.49
CA LYS A 141 -4.91 -22.44 -18.40
C LYS A 141 -3.61 -22.68 -19.19
N ILE A 142 -3.35 -21.88 -20.22
CA ILE A 142 -2.13 -21.98 -21.02
C ILE A 142 -0.96 -21.39 -20.21
N ASN A 143 -0.04 -22.25 -19.75
CA ASN A 143 1.05 -21.87 -18.84
C ASN A 143 1.84 -20.64 -19.30
N LEU A 144 2.19 -20.54 -20.59
CA LEU A 144 2.93 -19.38 -21.12
C LEU A 144 2.12 -18.07 -21.05
N VAL A 145 0.82 -18.13 -21.34
CA VAL A 145 -0.08 -16.97 -21.27
C VAL A 145 -0.26 -16.51 -19.83
N PHE A 146 -0.41 -17.45 -18.90
CA PHE A 146 -0.51 -17.18 -17.47
C PHE A 146 0.70 -16.41 -16.93
N TRP A 147 1.91 -16.91 -17.16
CA TRP A 147 3.14 -16.24 -16.69
C TRP A 147 3.33 -14.88 -17.36
N PHE A 148 3.05 -14.77 -18.66
CA PHE A 148 3.13 -13.50 -19.37
C PHE A 148 2.14 -12.47 -18.80
N PHE A 149 0.91 -12.89 -18.52
CA PHE A 149 -0.11 -12.07 -17.90
C PHE A 149 0.35 -11.56 -16.52
N ILE A 150 0.84 -12.47 -15.66
CA ILE A 150 1.37 -12.15 -14.32
C ILE A 150 2.48 -11.10 -14.36
N ILE A 151 3.43 -11.24 -15.29
CA ILE A 151 4.53 -10.29 -15.45
C ILE A 151 3.98 -8.91 -15.81
N ILE A 152 3.01 -8.83 -16.73
CA ILE A 152 2.42 -7.55 -17.13
C ILE A 152 1.69 -6.88 -15.96
N ILE A 153 0.84 -7.61 -15.23
CA ILE A 153 0.07 -7.03 -14.12
C ILE A 153 0.98 -6.62 -12.95
N SER A 154 2.03 -7.38 -12.67
CA SER A 154 2.98 -7.05 -11.61
C SER A 154 3.77 -5.80 -11.97
N LEU A 155 4.27 -5.68 -13.21
CA LEU A 155 4.92 -4.46 -13.71
C LEU A 155 3.97 -3.24 -13.65
N LEU A 156 2.71 -3.42 -14.04
CA LEU A 156 1.69 -2.39 -13.94
C LEU A 156 1.48 -1.95 -12.48
N SER A 157 1.35 -2.90 -11.55
CA SER A 157 1.20 -2.61 -10.12
C SER A 157 2.37 -1.80 -9.56
N ILE A 158 3.60 -2.21 -9.87
CA ILE A 158 4.84 -1.55 -9.45
C ILE A 158 4.89 -0.13 -10.02
N SER A 159 4.50 0.05 -11.29
CA SER A 159 4.48 1.36 -11.93
C SER A 159 3.51 2.35 -11.24
N LEU A 160 2.31 1.86 -10.85
CA LEU A 160 1.30 2.65 -10.17
C LEU A 160 1.69 2.99 -8.72
N ILE A 161 2.32 2.05 -8.02
CA ILE A 161 2.87 2.27 -6.68
C ILE A 161 4.01 3.30 -6.76
N ASN A 162 4.92 3.18 -7.73
CA ASN A 162 5.98 4.18 -7.94
C ASN A 162 5.43 5.57 -8.26
N LEU A 163 4.36 5.64 -9.07
CA LEU A 163 3.65 6.89 -9.35
C LEU A 163 3.06 7.49 -8.07
N SER A 164 2.49 6.66 -7.19
CA SER A 164 1.91 7.13 -5.91
C SER A 164 2.97 7.78 -5.02
N ILE A 165 4.13 7.13 -4.89
CA ILE A 165 5.26 7.61 -4.09
C ILE A 165 5.92 8.82 -4.79
N GLY A 166 5.66 9.05 -6.08
CA GLY A 166 6.23 10.15 -6.86
C GLY A 166 7.73 9.98 -7.09
N LEU A 167 8.21 8.74 -7.16
CA LEU A 167 9.56 8.42 -7.61
C LEU A 167 9.62 8.63 -9.14
N LYS A 168 10.62 9.36 -9.63
CA LYS A 168 10.81 9.54 -11.07
C LYS A 168 11.35 8.23 -11.66
N LEU A 169 10.58 7.56 -12.51
CA LEU A 169 10.97 6.33 -13.23
C LEU A 169 12.32 6.47 -13.96
N ASN A 170 12.65 7.66 -14.48
CA ASN A 170 13.92 7.91 -15.18
C ASN A 170 15.18 7.61 -14.36
N ARG A 171 15.10 7.49 -13.02
CA ARG A 171 16.26 7.09 -12.18
C ARG A 171 16.49 5.58 -12.13
N TYR A 172 15.47 4.76 -12.39
CA TYR A 172 15.60 3.30 -12.41
C TYR A 172 16.12 2.77 -13.75
N ALA A 173 15.71 3.39 -14.86
CA ALA A 173 16.26 3.05 -16.18
C ALA A 173 17.78 3.21 -16.20
N GLY A 174 18.32 4.26 -15.58
CA GLY A 174 19.76 4.45 -15.45
C GLY A 174 20.44 3.42 -14.55
N PHE A 175 19.78 2.90 -13.51
CA PHE A 175 20.35 1.89 -12.61
C PHE A 175 20.36 0.50 -13.26
N ILE A 176 19.33 0.17 -14.03
CA ILE A 176 19.24 -1.09 -14.80
C ILE A 176 20.22 -1.08 -15.99
N LEU A 177 20.38 0.07 -16.68
CA LEU A 177 21.39 0.26 -17.73
C LEU A 177 22.83 0.31 -17.20
N TYR A 178 23.04 0.52 -15.90
CA TYR A 178 24.37 0.50 -15.28
C TYR A 178 24.75 -0.89 -14.77
N LEU A 179 23.78 -1.79 -14.66
CA LEU A 179 23.94 -3.18 -14.21
C LEU A 179 23.93 -4.20 -15.37
N LEU A 180 23.60 -3.76 -16.59
CA LEU A 180 23.75 -4.47 -17.86
C LEU A 180 25.00 -3.97 -18.59
#